data_AF-A0A061ARK8-F1
#
_entry.id   AF-A0A061ARK8-F1
#
_cell.length_a   1.000
_cell.length_b   1.000
_cell.length_c   1.000
_cell.angle_alpha   90.00
_cell.angle_beta   90.00
_cell.angle_gamma   90.00
#
_symmetry.space_group_name_H-M   'P 1'
#
loop_
_entity.id
_entity.type
_entity.pdbx_description
1 polymer ?
#
loop_
_entity_poly.entity_id
_entity_poly.type
_entity_poly.pdbx_seq_one_letter_code
_entity_poly.pdbx_strand_id
1 'polypeptide(L)'
;MSFEKLPTELKLTLLSHTHTLEPFCISREVTHLTHYIQAKKLEYHLNQKPLLVSIYSSFGRDAHKKVFYETCVSSTSKSMTKITLGQMHHKESLLQSAPNFKDTYRNETHLDLLMPEEQTSCRVFISLVDSTTMKPVLQHTTSIFEGQSNVEMAHGMEMKVRLEKGLLEPPKDGVYEWNDSYNYGLHVDGFSIKTGEFIELFENDNDGRLIVRY
;
A
#
# COMPACT_ATOMS: atom_id res chain seq x y z
N MET A 1 4.13 23.10 39.59
CA MET A 1 4.90 23.42 38.36
C MET A 1 4.00 23.14 37.18
N SER A 2 3.90 24.03 36.18
CA SER A 2 3.07 23.75 35.00
C SER A 2 3.79 22.82 34.03
N PHE A 3 3.07 21.86 33.46
CA PHE A 3 3.58 20.91 32.46
C PHE A 3 4.24 21.63 31.28
N GLU A 4 3.70 22.79 30.89
CA GLU A 4 4.21 23.66 29.82
C GLU A 4 5.66 24.12 30.01
N LYS A 5 6.14 24.21 31.25
CA LYS A 5 7.49 24.70 31.55
C LYS A 5 8.56 23.60 31.58
N LEU A 6 8.18 22.35 31.34
CA LEU A 6 9.14 21.25 31.31
C LEU A 6 9.92 21.22 29.98
N PRO A 7 11.19 20.77 29.99
CA PRO A 7 11.95 20.44 28.79
C PRO A 7 11.21 19.40 27.93
N THR A 8 11.35 19.50 26.61
CA THR A 8 10.63 18.67 25.64
C THR A 8 10.90 17.19 25.85
N GLU A 9 12.13 16.79 26.20
CA GLU A 9 12.45 15.39 26.48
C GLU A 9 11.67 14.85 27.68
N LEU A 10 11.55 15.65 28.75
CA LEU A 10 10.83 15.29 29.98
C LEU A 10 9.31 15.21 29.75
N LYS A 11 8.76 16.09 28.91
CA LYS A 11 7.34 16.03 28.50
C LYS A 11 7.05 14.73 27.75
N LEU A 12 7.93 14.35 26.83
CA LEU A 12 7.81 13.10 26.06
C LEU A 12 7.89 11.87 26.95
N THR A 13 8.78 11.87 27.94
CA THR A 13 8.88 10.78 28.92
C THR A 13 7.64 10.72 29.82
N LEU A 14 7.11 11.85 30.28
CA LEU A 14 5.92 11.84 31.16
C LEU A 14 4.67 11.37 30.42
N LEU A 15 4.48 11.81 29.17
CA LEU A 15 3.33 11.41 28.34
C LEU A 15 3.36 9.93 27.96
N SER A 16 4.55 9.31 27.88
CA SER A 16 4.64 7.87 27.62
C SER A 16 4.31 7.00 28.84
N HIS A 17 4.19 7.58 30.04
CA HIS A 17 4.01 6.86 31.31
C HIS A 17 2.64 7.06 32.00
N THR A 18 1.80 8.01 31.56
CA THR A 18 0.49 8.23 32.21
C THR A 18 -0.56 7.25 31.69
N HIS A 19 -0.89 6.26 32.52
CA HIS A 19 -1.99 5.34 32.31
C HIS A 19 -3.33 5.99 32.74
N THR A 20 -4.30 5.97 31.82
CA THR A 20 -5.76 6.00 32.02
C THR A 20 -6.51 7.32 32.32
N LEU A 21 -7.42 7.61 31.36
CA LEU A 21 -8.82 8.04 31.47
C LEU A 21 -9.14 9.52 31.81
N GLU A 22 -9.28 10.33 30.76
CA GLU A 22 -10.44 11.18 30.44
C GLU A 22 -10.23 11.78 29.03
N PRO A 23 -11.28 12.17 28.28
CA PRO A 23 -11.12 12.84 27.00
C PRO A 23 -10.65 14.28 27.27
N PHE A 24 -9.39 14.42 27.66
CA PHE A 24 -8.75 15.70 27.83
C PHE A 24 -8.81 16.44 26.50
N CYS A 25 -9.17 17.71 26.53
CA CYS A 25 -8.98 18.62 25.40
C CYS A 25 -7.50 18.61 25.02
N ILE A 26 -7.12 17.73 24.10
CA ILE A 26 -5.75 17.58 23.62
C ILE A 26 -5.39 18.91 22.98
N SER A 27 -4.42 19.62 23.58
CA SER A 27 -3.96 20.88 23.01
C SER A 27 -3.42 20.64 21.60
N ARG A 28 -3.56 21.62 20.72
CA ARG A 28 -3.06 21.55 19.33
C ARG A 28 -1.57 21.17 19.26
N GLU A 29 -0.80 21.53 20.28
CA GLU A 29 0.62 21.21 20.42
C GLU A 29 0.86 19.72 20.64
N VAL A 30 0.06 19.07 21.50
CA VAL A 30 0.13 17.62 21.72
C VAL A 30 -0.24 16.87 20.45
N THR A 31 -1.29 17.29 19.73
CA THR A 31 -1.66 16.71 18.44
C THR A 31 -0.52 16.80 17.41
N HIS A 32 0.14 17.96 17.31
CA HIS A 32 1.28 18.14 16.41
C HIS A 32 2.47 17.26 16.79
N LEU A 33 2.75 17.13 18.10
CA LEU A 33 3.82 16.30 18.62
C LEU A 33 3.57 14.82 18.32
N THR A 34 2.35 14.33 18.53
CA THR A 34 1.94 12.96 18.21
C THR A 34 2.14 12.65 16.73
N HIS A 35 1.66 13.53 15.84
CA HIS A 35 1.84 13.34 14.40
C HIS A 35 3.31 13.36 13.98
N TYR A 36 4.12 14.22 14.59
CA TYR A 36 5.56 14.27 14.32
C TYR A 36 6.26 12.96 14.72
N ILE A 37 5.97 12.43 15.92
CA ILE A 37 6.54 11.16 16.39
C ILE A 37 6.12 10.01 15.47
N GLN A 38 4.83 9.92 15.15
CA GLN A 38 4.31 8.90 14.24
C GLN A 38 5.02 8.94 12.87
N ALA A 39 5.15 10.13 12.28
CA ALA A 39 5.87 10.30 11.03
C ALA A 39 7.34 9.84 11.13
N LYS A 40 8.03 10.21 12.21
CA LYS A 40 9.44 9.85 12.42
C LYS A 40 9.66 8.36 12.64
N LYS A 41 8.76 7.69 13.37
CA LYS A 41 8.83 6.23 13.52
C LYS A 41 8.61 5.51 12.20
N LEU A 42 7.60 5.95 11.45
CA LEU A 42 7.31 5.33 10.17
C LEU A 42 8.47 5.51 9.20
N GLU A 43 9.07 6.71 9.15
CA GLU A 43 10.29 6.99 8.39
C GLU A 43 11.44 6.05 8.80
N TYR A 44 11.65 5.87 10.11
CA TYR A 44 12.67 4.95 10.63
C TYR A 44 12.43 3.50 10.17
N HIS A 45 11.20 2.98 10.29
CA HIS A 45 10.87 1.62 9.87
C HIS A 45 11.02 1.43 8.35
N LEU A 46 10.52 2.37 7.54
CA LEU A 46 10.57 2.28 6.08
C LEU A 46 12.01 2.42 5.55
N ASN A 47 12.88 3.17 6.22
CA ASN A 47 14.31 3.23 5.88
C ASN A 47 15.03 1.90 6.13
N GLN A 48 14.57 1.10 7.11
CA GLN A 48 15.16 -0.21 7.42
C GLN A 48 14.53 -1.35 6.64
N LYS A 49 13.24 -1.24 6.34
CA LYS A 49 12.43 -2.27 5.67
C LYS A 49 11.68 -1.60 4.50
N PRO A 50 12.37 -1.38 3.36
CA PRO A 50 11.70 -0.86 2.18
C PRO A 50 10.57 -1.80 1.76
N LEU A 51 9.49 -1.24 1.20
CA LEU A 51 8.31 -2.02 0.85
C LEU A 51 8.19 -2.22 -0.65
N LEU A 52 7.68 -3.40 -1.01
CA LEU A 52 7.14 -3.70 -2.33
C LEU A 52 5.63 -3.89 -2.22
N VAL A 53 4.91 -3.49 -3.25
CA VAL A 53 3.50 -3.88 -3.42
C VAL A 53 3.45 -4.97 -4.46
N SER A 54 2.84 -6.08 -4.09
CA SER A 54 2.48 -7.10 -5.04
C SER A 54 1.00 -7.06 -5.39
N ILE A 55 0.70 -7.15 -6.68
CA ILE A 55 -0.65 -7.20 -7.22
C ILE A 55 -0.70 -8.33 -8.25
N TYR A 56 -1.71 -9.19 -8.14
CA TYR A 56 -2.03 -10.15 -9.20
C TYR A 56 -3.53 -10.46 -9.22
N SER A 57 -4.00 -10.97 -10.35
CA SER A 57 -5.38 -11.41 -10.55
C SER A 57 -5.39 -12.76 -11.24
N SER A 58 -6.40 -13.57 -10.93
CA SER A 58 -6.68 -14.82 -11.66
C SER A 58 -7.08 -14.59 -13.11
N PHE A 59 -7.49 -13.36 -13.46
CA PHE A 59 -7.81 -12.94 -14.83
C PHE A 59 -6.63 -12.26 -15.53
N GLY A 60 -5.45 -12.19 -14.89
CA GLY A 60 -4.28 -11.59 -15.52
C GLY A 60 -3.84 -12.37 -16.76
N ARG A 61 -3.33 -11.67 -17.78
CA ARG A 61 -2.64 -12.31 -18.91
C ARG A 61 -1.55 -13.29 -18.43
N ASP A 62 -0.84 -12.87 -17.38
CA ASP A 62 0.10 -13.66 -16.62
C ASP A 62 -0.52 -14.15 -15.29
N ALA A 63 -1.71 -14.77 -15.29
CA ALA A 63 -2.40 -15.21 -14.06
C ALA A 63 -1.57 -16.18 -13.17
N HIS A 64 -0.54 -16.79 -13.74
CA HIS A 64 0.42 -17.64 -13.04
C HIS A 64 1.62 -16.87 -12.48
N LYS A 65 1.66 -15.54 -12.59
CA LYS A 65 2.73 -14.68 -12.08
C LYS A 65 2.19 -13.66 -11.09
N LYS A 66 3.02 -13.39 -10.10
CA LYS A 66 2.86 -12.33 -9.12
C LYS A 66 3.76 -11.16 -9.53
N VAL A 67 3.16 -9.99 -9.74
CA VAL A 67 3.91 -8.78 -10.11
C VAL A 67 4.22 -7.98 -8.85
N PHE A 68 5.43 -7.43 -8.76
CA PHE A 68 5.88 -6.60 -7.66
C PHE A 68 6.27 -5.22 -8.19
N TYR A 69 5.80 -4.19 -7.50
CA TYR A 69 6.05 -2.78 -7.78
C TYR A 69 6.87 -2.19 -6.64
N GLU A 70 7.83 -1.34 -6.99
CA GLU A 70 8.47 -0.48 -6.02
C GLU A 70 7.44 0.48 -5.43
N THR A 71 7.67 0.90 -4.19
CA THR A 71 6.80 1.85 -3.53
C THR A 71 7.55 3.14 -3.25
N CYS A 72 6.87 4.27 -3.47
CA CYS A 72 7.31 5.55 -2.97
C CYS A 72 6.31 6.01 -1.92
N VAL A 73 6.77 6.16 -0.67
CA VAL A 73 5.94 6.61 0.44
C VAL A 73 6.08 8.13 0.54
N SER A 74 5.05 8.86 0.12
CA SER A 74 5.04 10.32 0.16
C SER A 74 4.47 10.81 1.50
N SER A 75 5.03 11.93 1.99
CA SER A 75 4.84 12.42 3.36
C SER A 75 3.37 12.65 3.72
N THR A 76 2.91 11.83 4.67
CA THR A 76 2.08 12.16 5.84
C THR A 76 1.39 13.53 5.82
N SER A 77 0.23 13.61 5.16
CA SER A 77 -0.84 14.43 5.74
C SER A 77 -1.07 13.90 7.17
N LYS A 78 -1.20 14.78 8.17
CA LYS A 78 -1.03 14.48 9.61
C LYS A 78 -1.61 13.14 10.11
N SER A 79 -2.66 12.59 9.51
CA SER A 79 -3.28 11.31 9.88
C SER A 79 -3.15 10.16 8.86
N MET A 80 -2.72 10.42 7.62
CA MET A 80 -2.72 9.46 6.51
C MET A 80 -1.37 9.42 5.81
N THR A 81 -0.86 8.20 5.63
CA THR A 81 0.30 7.86 4.83
C THR A 81 -0.14 7.45 3.44
N LYS A 82 0.47 8.03 2.39
CA LYS A 82 0.21 7.68 0.99
C LYS A 82 1.35 6.88 0.42
N ILE A 83 1.04 5.73 -0.17
CA ILE A 83 1.96 4.84 -0.84
C ILE A 83 1.64 4.89 -2.33
N THR A 84 2.51 5.48 -3.12
CA THR A 84 2.40 5.47 -4.58
C THR A 84 3.19 4.31 -5.16
N LEU A 85 2.68 3.73 -6.25
CA LEU A 85 3.38 2.69 -6.99
C LEU A 85 4.38 3.31 -7.95
N GLY A 86 5.62 2.82 -7.88
CA GLY A 86 6.70 3.17 -8.80
C GLY A 86 6.78 2.19 -9.95
N GLN A 87 8.02 1.89 -10.38
CA GLN A 87 8.26 0.96 -11.47
C GLN A 87 8.02 -0.49 -11.04
N MET A 88 7.73 -1.36 -12.01
CA MET A 88 7.69 -2.80 -11.78
C MET A 88 9.09 -3.29 -11.41
N HIS A 89 9.21 -3.88 -10.22
CA HIS A 89 10.46 -4.39 -9.67
C HIS A 89 10.79 -5.78 -10.23
N HIS A 90 9.87 -6.76 -10.11
CA HIS A 90 10.05 -8.11 -10.67
C HIS A 90 8.71 -8.86 -10.84
N LYS A 91 8.76 -10.01 -11.52
CA LYS A 91 7.66 -10.98 -11.63
C LYS A 91 8.11 -12.33 -11.05
N GLU A 92 7.31 -12.92 -10.18
CA GLU A 92 7.54 -14.25 -9.61
C GLU A 92 6.49 -15.23 -10.14
N SER A 93 6.89 -16.45 -10.48
CA SER A 93 5.93 -17.49 -10.86
C SER A 93 5.23 -18.05 -9.62
N LEU A 94 3.91 -18.09 -9.61
CA LEU A 94 3.12 -18.76 -8.57
C LEU A 94 3.34 -20.29 -8.58
N LEU A 95 3.84 -20.85 -9.70
CA LEU A 95 4.07 -22.28 -9.88
C LEU A 95 5.50 -22.71 -9.53
N GLN A 96 6.43 -21.76 -9.35
CA GLN A 96 7.83 -22.04 -9.03
C GLN A 96 8.30 -21.11 -7.91
N SER A 97 8.59 -21.68 -6.75
CA SER A 97 9.04 -20.99 -5.53
C SER A 97 10.50 -20.51 -5.54
N ALA A 98 11.14 -20.53 -6.71
CA ALA A 98 12.50 -20.03 -6.87
C ALA A 98 12.45 -18.63 -7.50
N PRO A 99 12.93 -17.59 -6.81
CA PRO A 99 12.91 -16.25 -7.38
C PRO A 99 13.98 -16.18 -8.47
N ASN A 100 13.54 -16.35 -9.72
CA ASN A 100 14.35 -15.96 -10.86
C ASN A 100 14.23 -14.45 -11.02
N PHE A 101 15.07 -13.71 -10.29
CA PHE A 101 15.27 -12.28 -10.46
C PHE A 101 15.98 -12.03 -11.80
N LYS A 102 15.23 -12.11 -12.90
CA LYS A 102 15.62 -11.42 -14.12
C LYS A 102 14.82 -10.13 -14.15
N ASP A 103 15.51 -9.02 -13.92
CA ASP A 103 14.94 -7.68 -13.97
C ASP A 103 14.32 -7.46 -15.36
N THR A 104 13.00 -7.57 -15.45
CA THR A 104 12.27 -7.11 -16.63
C THR A 104 11.86 -5.68 -16.38
N TYR A 105 12.70 -4.73 -16.79
CA TYR A 105 12.37 -3.31 -16.76
C TYR A 105 11.33 -3.02 -17.84
N ARG A 106 10.04 -3.15 -17.50
CA ARG A 106 8.95 -2.56 -18.27
C ARG A 106 8.22 -1.59 -17.37
N ASN A 107 8.01 -0.37 -17.87
CA ASN A 107 7.09 0.59 -17.29
C ASN A 107 5.64 0.17 -17.61
N GLU A 108 5.24 -1.02 -17.15
CA GLU A 108 3.84 -1.44 -17.19
C GLU A 108 3.07 -0.61 -16.16
N THR A 109 2.17 0.26 -16.63
CA THR A 109 1.38 1.19 -15.81
C THR A 109 0.05 0.61 -15.34
N HIS A 110 -0.22 -0.63 -15.72
CA HIS A 110 -1.42 -1.39 -15.39
C HIS A 110 -1.15 -2.89 -15.41
N LEU A 111 -2.01 -3.62 -14.72
CA LEU A 111 -2.11 -5.07 -14.83
C LEU A 111 -3.07 -5.40 -15.99
N ASP A 112 -2.53 -6.07 -17.02
CA ASP A 112 -3.25 -6.60 -18.17
C ASP A 112 -4.20 -7.74 -17.76
N LEU A 113 -5.50 -7.58 -18.00
CA LEU A 113 -6.56 -8.52 -17.65
C LEU A 113 -7.29 -9.04 -18.90
N LEU A 114 -7.65 -10.32 -18.86
CA LEU A 114 -8.52 -11.03 -19.81
C LEU A 114 -9.79 -11.47 -19.08
N MET A 115 -10.81 -10.60 -19.09
CA MET A 115 -12.09 -10.85 -18.43
C MET A 115 -13.16 -11.27 -19.46
N PRO A 116 -14.02 -12.25 -19.17
CA PRO A 116 -15.19 -12.56 -20.00
C PRO A 116 -16.09 -11.33 -20.17
N GLU A 117 -16.77 -11.20 -21.33
CA GLU A 117 -17.64 -10.04 -21.65
C GLU A 117 -18.76 -9.81 -20.62
N GLU A 118 -19.24 -10.88 -19.98
CA GLU A 118 -20.29 -10.83 -18.96
C GLU A 118 -19.78 -10.39 -17.58
N GLN A 119 -18.46 -10.33 -17.36
CA GLN A 119 -17.88 -9.95 -16.08
C GLN A 119 -17.59 -8.45 -16.02
N THR A 120 -18.12 -7.80 -14.99
CA THR A 120 -17.88 -6.37 -14.68
C THR A 120 -16.96 -6.17 -13.48
N SER A 121 -16.39 -7.26 -12.94
CA SER A 121 -15.47 -7.19 -11.81
C SER A 121 -14.33 -8.20 -11.91
N CYS A 122 -13.17 -7.84 -11.38
CA CYS A 122 -12.01 -8.72 -11.27
C CYS A 122 -11.63 -8.93 -9.80
N ARG A 123 -11.28 -10.16 -9.45
CA ARG A 123 -10.69 -10.46 -8.13
C ARG A 123 -9.21 -10.14 -8.16
N VAL A 124 -8.76 -9.35 -7.21
CA VAL A 124 -7.37 -8.89 -7.09
C VAL A 124 -6.82 -9.30 -5.73
N PHE A 125 -5.61 -9.85 -5.75
CA PHE A 125 -4.83 -10.20 -4.58
C PHE A 125 -3.71 -9.18 -4.42
N ILE A 126 -3.66 -8.55 -3.26
CA ILE A 126 -2.75 -7.45 -2.97
C ILE A 126 -1.92 -7.83 -1.74
N SER A 127 -0.63 -7.55 -1.78
CA SER A 127 0.23 -7.74 -0.60
C SER A 127 1.25 -6.61 -0.49
N LEU A 128 1.39 -6.04 0.70
CA LEU A 128 2.57 -5.24 1.06
C LEU A 128 3.62 -6.19 1.59
N VAL A 129 4.83 -6.12 1.06
CA VAL A 129 5.91 -7.07 1.30
C VAL A 129 7.16 -6.31 1.70
N ASP A 130 7.88 -6.79 2.71
CA ASP A 130 9.22 -6.30 3.04
C ASP A 130 10.20 -6.73 1.93
N SER A 131 10.83 -5.76 1.26
CA SER A 131 11.74 -6.04 0.14
C SER A 131 12.97 -6.85 0.55
N THR A 132 13.34 -6.80 1.83
CA THR A 132 14.54 -7.48 2.37
C THR A 132 14.26 -8.94 2.67
N THR A 133 13.08 -9.23 3.24
CA THR A 133 12.73 -10.58 3.69
C THR A 133 11.73 -11.30 2.77
N MET A 134 11.13 -10.56 1.82
CA MET A 134 10.04 -11.00 0.95
C MET A 134 8.81 -11.54 1.70
N LYS A 135 8.72 -11.27 3.01
CA LYS A 135 7.58 -11.68 3.83
C LYS A 135 6.45 -10.65 3.72
N PRO A 136 5.19 -11.10 3.61
CA PRO A 136 4.06 -10.19 3.59
C PRO A 136 3.91 -9.51 4.95
N VAL A 137 3.82 -8.18 4.93
CA VAL A 137 3.44 -7.33 6.07
C VAL A 137 1.92 -7.21 6.14
N LEU A 138 1.27 -7.13 4.97
CA LEU A 138 -0.19 -7.11 4.85
C LEU A 138 -0.60 -7.91 3.61
N GLN A 139 -1.71 -8.65 3.71
CA GLN A 139 -2.33 -9.31 2.57
C GLN A 139 -3.82 -9.04 2.55
N HIS A 140 -4.36 -8.81 1.36
CA HIS A 140 -5.78 -8.58 1.19
C HIS A 140 -6.26 -9.13 -0.15
N THR A 141 -7.53 -9.51 -0.20
CA THR A 141 -8.18 -9.98 -1.43
C THR A 141 -9.50 -9.27 -1.56
N THR A 142 -9.72 -8.62 -2.69
CA THR A 142 -10.92 -7.83 -2.95
C THR A 142 -11.34 -7.95 -4.40
N SER A 143 -12.59 -7.58 -4.69
CA SER A 143 -13.12 -7.51 -6.05
C SER A 143 -13.22 -6.06 -6.48
N ILE A 144 -12.67 -5.74 -7.65
CA ILE A 144 -12.69 -4.41 -8.25
C ILE A 144 -13.72 -4.39 -9.35
N PHE A 145 -14.69 -3.49 -9.25
CA PHE A 145 -15.74 -3.30 -10.25
C PHE A 145 -15.36 -2.21 -11.26
N GLU A 146 -15.84 -2.34 -12.49
CA GLU A 146 -15.73 -1.27 -13.50
C GLU A 146 -16.35 0.03 -12.95
N GLY A 147 -15.65 1.16 -13.11
CA GLY A 147 -16.07 2.46 -12.57
C GLY A 147 -15.80 2.69 -11.08
N GLN A 148 -15.29 1.69 -10.34
CA GLN A 148 -14.86 1.88 -8.97
C GLN A 148 -13.52 2.62 -8.91
N SER A 149 -13.44 3.64 -8.05
CA SER A 149 -12.24 4.48 -7.89
C SER A 149 -11.48 4.22 -6.59
N ASN A 150 -12.20 3.93 -5.51
CA ASN A 150 -11.65 3.69 -4.19
C ASN A 150 -12.17 2.35 -3.64
N VAL A 151 -11.28 1.56 -3.06
CA VAL A 151 -11.58 0.25 -2.47
C VAL A 151 -11.05 0.22 -1.06
N GLU A 152 -11.95 0.08 -0.10
CA GLU A 152 -11.57 -0.16 1.29
C GLU A 152 -10.92 -1.54 1.44
N MET A 153 -9.84 -1.59 2.20
CA MET A 153 -9.05 -2.78 2.50
C MET A 153 -8.91 -2.94 4.01
N ALA A 154 -8.27 -4.02 4.43
CA ALA A 154 -7.99 -4.25 5.85
C ALA A 154 -7.10 -3.14 6.47
N HIS A 155 -7.21 -2.95 7.78
CA HIS A 155 -6.42 -1.98 8.56
C HIS A 155 -6.52 -0.53 8.04
N GLY A 156 -7.74 -0.11 7.73
CA GLY A 156 -8.04 1.29 7.37
C GLY A 156 -7.28 1.76 6.12
N MET A 157 -6.82 0.82 5.29
CA MET A 157 -6.17 1.08 4.03
C MET A 157 -7.22 1.25 2.94
N GLU A 158 -7.03 2.23 2.08
CA GLU A 158 -7.85 2.49 0.90
C GLU A 158 -6.95 2.41 -0.33
N MET A 159 -7.34 1.62 -1.31
CA MET A 159 -6.66 1.56 -2.60
C MET A 159 -7.39 2.43 -3.61
N LYS A 160 -6.63 3.30 -4.27
CA LYS A 160 -7.12 4.05 -5.44
C LYS A 160 -6.79 3.28 -6.70
N VAL A 161 -7.82 2.98 -7.49
CA VAL A 161 -7.76 2.06 -8.61
C VAL A 161 -8.66 2.53 -9.75
N ARG A 162 -8.35 2.11 -10.98
CA ARG A 162 -9.26 2.23 -12.13
C ARG A 162 -9.20 0.94 -12.93
N LEU A 163 -10.37 0.36 -13.18
CA LEU A 163 -10.53 -0.74 -14.12
C LEU A 163 -11.10 -0.17 -15.41
N GLU A 164 -10.29 -0.16 -16.48
CA GLU A 164 -10.63 0.46 -17.76
C GLU A 164 -10.66 -0.61 -18.86
N LYS A 165 -11.62 -0.53 -19.78
CA LYS A 165 -11.65 -1.39 -20.96
C LYS A 165 -10.48 -1.04 -21.86
N GLY A 166 -9.76 -2.07 -22.33
CA GLY A 166 -8.72 -1.89 -23.34
C GLY A 166 -9.32 -1.23 -24.59
N LEU A 167 -8.64 -0.22 -25.13
CA LEU A 167 -9.03 0.36 -26.40
C LEU A 167 -8.75 -0.66 -27.49
N LEU A 168 -9.77 -1.01 -28.28
CA LEU A 168 -9.60 -1.73 -29.54
C LEU A 168 -8.65 -0.92 -30.42
N GLU A 169 -7.51 -1.51 -30.82
CA GLU A 169 -6.68 -0.87 -31.84
C GLU A 169 -7.52 -0.71 -33.12
N PRO A 170 -7.53 0.47 -33.75
CA PRO A 170 -8.17 0.64 -35.05
C PRO A 170 -7.43 -0.25 -36.07
N PRO A 171 -8.17 -0.96 -36.93
CA PRO A 171 -7.62 -2.04 -37.73
C PRO A 171 -6.56 -1.54 -38.71
N LYS A 172 -5.47 -2.30 -38.85
CA LYS A 172 -4.76 -2.38 -40.12
C LYS A 172 -5.54 -3.39 -40.97
N ASP A 173 -5.99 -2.97 -42.14
CA ASP A 173 -6.55 -3.84 -43.18
C ASP A 173 -7.97 -4.42 -42.99
N GLY A 174 -8.85 -3.71 -42.27
CA GLY A 174 -10.32 -3.90 -42.40
C GLY A 174 -10.91 -5.15 -41.75
N VAL A 175 -10.13 -5.92 -41.00
CA VAL A 175 -10.60 -6.96 -40.08
C VAL A 175 -10.36 -6.46 -38.66
N TYR A 176 -11.39 -6.45 -37.81
CA TYR A 176 -11.22 -6.19 -36.39
C TYR A 176 -10.50 -7.40 -35.78
N GLU A 177 -9.18 -7.33 -35.66
CA GLU A 177 -8.42 -8.23 -34.79
C GLU A 177 -8.32 -7.56 -33.42
N TRP A 178 -8.78 -8.26 -32.38
CA TRP A 178 -8.36 -7.90 -31.03
C TRP A 178 -6.84 -7.97 -31.01
N ASN A 179 -6.18 -6.94 -30.49
CA ASN A 179 -4.81 -7.16 -30.04
C ASN A 179 -4.94 -8.17 -28.89
N ASP A 180 -4.62 -9.44 -29.13
CA ASP A 180 -4.81 -10.62 -28.26
C ASP A 180 -4.14 -10.53 -26.87
N SER A 181 -3.64 -9.35 -26.50
CA SER A 181 -2.81 -9.17 -25.32
C SER A 181 -3.62 -8.90 -24.03
N TYR A 182 -4.76 -8.19 -24.06
CA TYR A 182 -5.68 -8.00 -22.92
C TYR A 182 -6.97 -7.27 -23.35
N ASN A 183 -8.06 -7.36 -22.56
CA ASN A 183 -9.30 -6.59 -22.82
C ASN A 183 -9.69 -5.63 -21.70
N TYR A 184 -9.02 -5.68 -20.54
CA TYR A 184 -9.11 -4.68 -19.48
C TYR A 184 -7.72 -4.35 -18.91
N GLY A 185 -7.52 -3.09 -18.56
CA GLY A 185 -6.36 -2.61 -17.81
C GLY A 185 -6.76 -2.22 -16.39
N LEU A 186 -6.10 -2.82 -15.39
CA LEU A 186 -6.24 -2.43 -13.99
C LEU A 186 -5.10 -1.49 -13.60
N HIS A 187 -5.41 -0.21 -13.42
CA HIS A 187 -4.49 0.81 -12.92
C HIS A 187 -4.62 0.91 -11.41
N VAL A 188 -3.52 0.75 -10.68
CA VAL A 188 -3.47 1.04 -9.24
C VAL A 188 -2.66 2.31 -9.05
N ASP A 189 -3.35 3.41 -8.73
CA ASP A 189 -2.74 4.74 -8.58
C ASP A 189 -1.96 4.85 -7.25
N GLY A 190 -2.37 4.07 -6.24
CA GLY A 190 -1.70 4.01 -4.94
C GLY A 190 -2.62 3.58 -3.80
N PHE A 191 -2.09 3.68 -2.60
CA PHE A 191 -2.75 3.31 -1.35
C PHE A 191 -2.69 4.47 -0.37
N SER A 192 -3.72 4.60 0.45
CA SER A 192 -3.76 5.51 1.59
C SER A 192 -4.05 4.70 2.83
N ILE A 193 -3.22 4.79 3.85
CA ILE A 193 -3.40 4.09 5.13
C ILE A 193 -3.27 5.09 6.27
N LYS A 194 -4.08 4.96 7.32
CA LYS A 194 -3.91 5.79 8.51
C LYS A 194 -2.53 5.54 9.11
N THR A 195 -1.81 6.61 9.39
CA THR A 195 -0.40 6.52 9.82
C THR A 195 -0.26 5.72 11.12
N GLY A 196 -1.20 5.85 12.06
CA GLY A 196 -1.21 5.04 13.28
C GLY A 196 -1.34 3.54 13.01
N GLU A 197 -2.37 3.15 12.24
CA GLU A 197 -2.62 1.75 11.85
C GLU A 197 -1.45 1.16 11.04
N PHE A 198 -0.75 2.00 10.24
CA PHE A 198 0.40 1.55 9.47
C PHE A 198 1.64 1.26 10.33
N ILE A 199 1.89 2.08 11.37
CA ILE A 199 2.99 1.85 12.31
C ILE A 199 2.81 0.53 13.07
N GLU A 200 1.57 0.21 13.44
CA GLU A 200 1.23 -1.04 14.12
C GLU A 200 1.60 -2.29 13.32
N LEU A 201 1.69 -2.20 11.98
CA LEU A 201 2.15 -3.31 11.14
C LEU A 201 3.65 -3.62 11.29
N PHE A 202 4.44 -2.67 11.80
CA PHE A 202 5.90 -2.82 11.96
C PHE A 202 6.34 -3.01 13.41
N GLU A 203 5.58 -2.49 14.36
CA GLU A 203 5.88 -2.60 15.78
C GLU A 203 5.51 -4.00 16.29
N ASN A 204 6.52 -4.84 16.55
CA ASN A 204 6.31 -6.08 17.30
C ASN A 204 6.20 -5.76 18.81
N ASP A 205 5.46 -6.59 19.55
CA ASP A 205 5.29 -6.44 21.00
C ASP A 205 6.61 -6.38 21.80
N ASN A 206 7.69 -6.91 21.24
CA ASN A 206 9.00 -7.00 21.89
C ASN A 206 9.95 -5.81 21.60
N ASP A 207 9.66 -4.93 20.64
CA ASP A 207 10.60 -3.87 20.21
C ASP A 207 10.58 -2.62 21.11
N GLY A 208 10.09 -2.72 22.34
CA GLY A 208 10.01 -1.58 23.24
C GLY A 208 9.19 -0.48 22.59
N ARG A 209 7.91 -0.76 22.33
CA ARG A 209 6.94 0.13 21.68
C ARG A 209 7.22 1.58 22.08
N LEU A 210 7.56 2.43 21.12
CA LEU A 210 7.86 3.85 21.38
C LEU A 210 6.54 4.60 21.55
N ILE A 211 5.76 4.18 22.54
CA ILE A 211 4.34 4.46 22.68
C ILE A 211 4.08 5.97 22.67
N VAL A 212 3.32 6.44 21.68
CA VAL A 212 2.49 7.62 21.85
C VAL A 212 1.08 7.09 22.06
N ARG A 213 0.74 6.81 23.31
CA ARG A 213 -0.62 6.43 23.72
C ARG A 213 -1.42 7.73 23.90
N TYR A 214 -2.60 7.75 23.30
CA TYR A 214 -3.57 8.85 23.37
C TYR A 214 -4.17 8.98 24.76
#